data_AF-A0A316RY93-F1
#
_entry.id   AF-A0A316RY93-F1
#
_cell.length_a   1.000
_cell.length_b   1.000
_cell.length_c   1.000
_cell.angle_alpha   90.00
_cell.angle_beta   90.00
_cell.angle_gamma   90.00
#
_symmetry.space_group_name_H-M   'P 1'
#
loop_
_entity.id
_entity.type
_entity.pdbx_description
1 polymer ?
#
loop_
_entity_poly.entity_id
_entity_poly.type
_entity_poly.pdbx_seq_one_letter_code
_entity_poly.pdbx_strand_id
1 'polypeptide(L)'
;NRTSPFAFTGNKFEFRMCGSQQNLSDPNVVLNTAVAEECDEFASLMEGKEGDEFTAAALDWVKKTLKAHHRIIFEGNGYSEDWEKEAERRGLPNFKTTPDALPQMIKPENIEFFSKYGVLNEAEVHARYVSKAEQYAKLLNIEANTMVDMAKRMYLPAISEYSSSIAGSVATKAELGIEARAERELVSELTGGIDAIYDAVADLESKNSDARDIEDPQEECDAYRDSVIPAMDILRAAVDEMETIVADDYWPVPSYNSMLFWV
;
A
#
# COMPACT_ATOMS: atom_id res chain seq x y z
N ASN A 1 -1.13 -18.80 15.65
CA ASN A 1 -1.52 -18.28 14.33
C ASN A 1 -0.79 -16.95 14.06
N ARG A 2 0.01 -16.85 12.99
CA ARG A 2 0.79 -15.65 12.63
C ARG A 2 0.13 -14.78 11.55
N THR A 3 -0.98 -15.22 10.96
CA THR A 3 -1.69 -14.51 9.89
C THR A 3 -2.81 -13.60 10.44
N SER A 4 -2.95 -13.48 11.76
CA SER A 4 -3.95 -12.64 12.42
C SER A 4 -3.41 -11.23 12.69
N PRO A 5 -4.21 -10.18 12.48
CA PRO A 5 -3.85 -8.80 12.82
C PRO A 5 -3.68 -8.57 14.33
N PHE A 6 -4.43 -9.30 15.15
CA PHE A 6 -4.42 -9.18 16.61
C PHE A 6 -4.36 -10.58 17.21
N ALA A 7 -3.37 -10.87 18.03
CA ALA A 7 -3.17 -12.22 18.57
C ALA A 7 -2.85 -12.21 20.07
N PHE A 8 -3.56 -13.04 20.83
CA PHE A 8 -3.19 -13.35 22.19
C PHE A 8 -2.08 -14.42 22.18
N THR A 9 -0.93 -14.12 22.77
CA THR A 9 0.24 -15.01 22.79
C THR A 9 0.57 -15.57 24.17
N GLY A 10 -0.41 -15.57 25.08
CA GLY A 10 -0.37 -16.25 26.38
C GLY A 10 -0.39 -15.29 27.57
N ASN A 11 0.40 -14.23 27.53
CA ASN A 11 0.44 -13.19 28.58
C ASN A 11 0.31 -11.77 28.05
N LYS A 12 0.13 -11.61 26.73
CA LYS A 12 0.04 -10.32 26.05
C LYS A 12 -0.76 -10.45 24.76
N PHE A 13 -1.18 -9.30 24.25
CA PHE A 13 -1.64 -9.17 22.88
C PHE A 13 -0.51 -8.65 21.97
N GLU A 14 -0.49 -9.15 20.75
CA GLU A 14 0.39 -8.70 19.67
C GLU A 14 -0.47 -8.10 18.56
N PHE A 15 -0.32 -6.80 18.35
CA PHE A 15 -0.88 -6.10 17.20
C PHE A 15 0.13 -6.11 16.05
N ARG A 16 -0.24 -6.73 14.93
CA ARG A 16 0.67 -7.07 13.82
C ARG A 16 0.43 -6.27 12.56
N MET A 17 -0.50 -5.32 12.58
CA MET A 17 -0.84 -4.49 11.41
C MET A 17 0.07 -3.28 11.23
N CYS A 18 1.00 -3.03 12.16
CA CYS A 18 1.93 -1.91 12.05
C CYS A 18 2.93 -2.15 10.91
N GLY A 19 3.04 -1.18 10.00
CA GLY A 19 4.09 -1.13 9.00
C GLY A 19 5.46 -0.85 9.63
N SER A 20 6.54 -1.35 9.02
CA SER A 20 7.91 -1.24 9.56
C SER A 20 8.42 0.20 9.71
N GLN A 21 7.88 1.14 8.93
CA GLN A 21 8.21 2.56 8.97
C GLN A 21 7.24 3.40 9.83
N GLN A 22 6.17 2.80 10.35
CA GLN A 22 5.13 3.55 11.05
C GLN A 22 5.58 3.95 12.47
N ASN A 23 5.19 5.17 12.87
CA ASN A 23 5.32 5.59 14.26
C ASN A 23 4.28 4.86 15.12
N LEU A 24 4.74 4.12 16.12
CA LEU A 24 3.87 3.33 17.01
C LEU A 24 2.96 4.19 17.89
N SER A 25 3.16 5.51 17.97
CA SER A 25 2.26 6.41 18.68
C SER A 25 0.84 6.35 18.12
N ASP A 26 0.68 6.36 16.78
CA ASP A 26 -0.64 6.37 16.15
C ASP A 26 -1.50 5.15 16.52
N PRO A 27 -1.06 3.89 16.33
CA PRO A 27 -1.85 2.75 16.77
C PRO A 27 -2.01 2.68 18.29
N ASN A 28 -1.03 3.15 19.08
CA ASN A 28 -1.16 3.18 20.53
C ASN A 28 -2.20 4.19 21.01
N VAL A 29 -2.38 5.33 20.35
CA VAL A 29 -3.47 6.26 20.66
C VAL A 29 -4.81 5.55 20.51
N VAL A 30 -5.06 4.91 19.37
CA VAL A 30 -6.32 4.18 19.11
C VAL A 30 -6.52 3.04 20.11
N LEU A 31 -5.52 2.18 20.28
CA LEU A 31 -5.63 0.99 21.13
C LEU A 31 -5.81 1.33 22.60
N ASN A 32 -5.07 2.33 23.12
CA ASN A 32 -5.20 2.72 24.52
C ASN A 32 -6.52 3.42 24.80
N THR A 33 -7.04 4.24 23.88
CA THR A 33 -8.38 4.82 24.01
C THR A 33 -9.45 3.73 23.99
N ALA A 34 -9.31 2.69 23.15
CA ALA A 34 -10.27 1.60 23.09
C ALA A 34 -10.28 0.78 24.39
N VAL A 35 -9.10 0.51 24.96
CA VAL A 35 -9.01 -0.13 26.28
C VAL A 35 -9.57 0.76 27.39
N ALA A 36 -9.35 2.08 27.33
CA ALA A 36 -9.93 3.01 28.28
C ALA A 36 -11.47 2.99 28.22
N GLU A 37 -12.05 2.89 27.03
CA GLU A 37 -13.49 2.79 26.86
C GLU A 37 -14.08 1.53 27.48
N GLU A 38 -13.50 0.37 27.20
CA GLU A 38 -13.96 -0.90 27.79
C GLU A 38 -13.82 -0.91 29.33
N CYS A 39 -12.76 -0.28 29.86
CA CYS A 39 -12.57 -0.12 31.30
C CYS A 39 -13.60 0.81 31.93
N ASP A 40 -13.93 1.93 31.27
CA ASP A 40 -14.92 2.91 31.70
C ASP A 40 -16.33 2.31 31.72
N GLU A 41 -16.71 1.60 30.65
CA GLU A 41 -17.99 0.89 30.59
C GLU A 41 -18.11 -0.16 31.71
N PHE A 42 -17.06 -0.96 31.92
CA PHE A 42 -17.05 -1.94 33.00
C PHE A 42 -17.14 -1.27 34.37
N ALA A 43 -16.32 -0.25 34.64
CA ALA A 43 -16.30 0.45 35.91
C ALA A 43 -17.64 1.11 36.22
N SER A 44 -18.24 1.80 35.24
CA SER A 44 -19.56 2.41 35.34
C SER A 44 -20.64 1.38 35.66
N LEU A 45 -20.62 0.22 34.99
CA LEU A 45 -21.58 -0.86 35.26
C LEU A 45 -21.40 -1.51 36.64
N MET A 46 -20.20 -1.47 37.20
CA MET A 46 -19.89 -2.05 38.52
C MET A 46 -20.00 -1.05 39.67
N GLU A 47 -20.21 0.23 39.40
CA GLU A 47 -20.28 1.27 40.42
C GLU A 47 -21.34 0.94 41.49
N GLY A 48 -20.92 0.99 42.76
CA GLY A 48 -21.79 0.71 43.92
C GLY A 48 -22.10 -0.77 44.19
N LYS A 49 -21.63 -1.71 43.35
CA LYS A 49 -21.82 -3.16 43.58
C LYS A 49 -20.67 -3.73 44.40
N GLU A 50 -20.99 -4.59 45.37
CA GLU A 50 -20.01 -5.23 46.25
C GLU A 50 -20.26 -6.73 46.41
N GLY A 51 -19.25 -7.48 46.86
CA GLY A 51 -19.36 -8.90 47.21
C GLY A 51 -19.96 -9.79 46.10
N ASP A 52 -21.00 -10.55 46.48
CA ASP A 52 -21.69 -11.48 45.57
C ASP A 52 -22.43 -10.76 44.43
N GLU A 53 -22.93 -9.54 44.67
CA GLU A 53 -23.60 -8.74 43.64
C GLU A 53 -22.61 -8.31 42.55
N PHE A 54 -21.44 -7.81 42.93
CA PHE A 54 -20.36 -7.50 42.01
C PHE A 54 -19.97 -8.72 41.18
N THR A 55 -19.77 -9.87 41.84
CA THR A 55 -19.34 -11.10 41.18
C THR A 55 -20.38 -11.56 40.15
N ALA A 56 -21.67 -11.52 40.48
CA ALA A 56 -22.75 -11.89 39.57
C ALA A 56 -22.82 -10.92 38.36
N ALA A 57 -22.74 -9.61 38.61
CA ALA A 57 -22.77 -8.60 37.56
C ALA A 57 -21.57 -8.68 36.61
N ALA A 58 -20.36 -8.88 37.15
CA ALA A 58 -19.14 -9.01 36.36
C ALA A 58 -19.19 -10.26 35.46
N LEU A 59 -19.65 -11.40 35.98
CA LEU A 59 -19.82 -12.63 35.18
C LEU A 59 -20.86 -12.46 34.07
N ASP A 60 -21.94 -11.72 34.32
CA ASP A 60 -22.95 -11.42 33.31
C ASP A 60 -22.39 -10.49 32.21
N TRP A 61 -21.64 -9.45 32.59
CA TRP A 61 -20.96 -8.56 31.65
C TRP A 61 -20.01 -9.36 30.74
N VAL A 62 -19.12 -10.18 31.30
CA VAL A 62 -18.19 -11.02 30.51
C VAL A 62 -18.93 -11.90 29.51
N LYS A 63 -20.03 -12.54 29.91
CA LYS A 63 -20.85 -13.38 29.03
C LYS A 63 -21.50 -12.56 27.91
N LYS A 64 -22.01 -11.37 28.22
CA LYS A 64 -22.63 -10.47 27.25
C LYS A 64 -21.60 -9.95 26.24
N THR A 65 -20.46 -9.44 26.70
CA THR A 65 -19.37 -8.93 25.86
C THR A 65 -18.84 -10.03 24.95
N LEU A 66 -18.54 -11.23 25.48
CA LEU A 66 -18.05 -12.34 24.64
C LEU A 66 -19.06 -12.74 23.56
N LYS A 67 -20.37 -12.77 23.88
CA LYS A 67 -21.42 -13.09 22.90
C LYS A 67 -21.55 -12.01 21.83
N ALA A 68 -21.51 -10.73 22.22
CA ALA A 68 -21.64 -9.60 21.30
C ALA A 68 -20.46 -9.52 20.32
N HIS A 69 -19.25 -9.81 20.79
CA HIS A 69 -18.02 -9.66 20.02
C HIS A 69 -17.45 -10.98 19.48
N HIS A 70 -18.14 -12.12 19.63
CA HIS A 70 -17.67 -13.40 19.10
C HIS A 70 -17.35 -13.36 17.59
N ARG A 71 -18.00 -12.47 16.84
CA ARG A 71 -17.76 -12.26 15.40
C ARG A 71 -16.30 -11.91 15.06
N ILE A 72 -15.58 -11.22 15.94
CA ILE A 72 -14.18 -10.83 15.68
C ILE A 72 -13.16 -11.94 16.03
N ILE A 73 -13.61 -13.04 16.64
CA ILE A 73 -12.74 -14.16 17.02
C ILE A 73 -12.59 -15.11 15.83
N PHE A 74 -11.35 -15.32 15.41
CA PHE A 74 -11.00 -16.21 14.31
C PHE A 74 -9.68 -16.91 14.56
N GLU A 75 -9.64 -18.23 14.35
CA GLU A 75 -8.47 -19.06 14.60
C GLU A 75 -7.84 -19.65 13.31
N GLY A 76 -8.49 -19.44 12.15
CA GLY A 76 -8.10 -20.03 10.87
C GLY A 76 -7.07 -19.22 10.07
N ASN A 77 -6.86 -19.58 8.81
CA ASN A 77 -5.92 -18.89 7.93
C ASN A 77 -6.45 -17.51 7.50
N GLY A 78 -5.82 -16.45 8.00
CA GLY A 78 -6.20 -15.05 7.74
C GLY A 78 -5.89 -14.56 6.32
N TYR A 79 -5.10 -15.31 5.53
CA TYR A 79 -4.79 -14.97 4.14
C TYR A 79 -5.66 -15.73 3.13
N SER A 80 -6.61 -16.53 3.59
CA SER A 80 -7.47 -17.31 2.69
C SER A 80 -8.60 -16.45 2.10
N GLU A 81 -8.95 -16.68 0.83
CA GLU A 81 -10.14 -16.08 0.22
C GLU A 81 -11.43 -16.45 0.98
N ASP A 82 -11.46 -17.64 1.57
CA ASP A 82 -12.57 -18.08 2.43
C ASP A 82 -12.73 -17.19 3.65
N TRP A 83 -11.62 -16.69 4.22
CA TRP A 83 -11.67 -15.74 5.32
C TRP A 83 -12.20 -14.38 4.87
N GLU A 84 -11.83 -13.87 3.69
CA GLU A 84 -12.38 -12.60 3.18
C GLU A 84 -13.92 -12.65 3.09
N LYS A 85 -14.46 -13.70 2.48
CA LYS A 85 -15.92 -13.92 2.36
C LYS A 85 -16.60 -14.07 3.71
N GLU A 86 -15.96 -14.78 4.64
CA GLU A 86 -16.47 -14.98 5.98
C GLU A 86 -16.43 -13.70 6.82
N ALA A 87 -15.37 -12.90 6.71
CA ALA A 87 -15.23 -11.62 7.38
C ALA A 87 -16.32 -10.64 6.91
N GLU A 88 -16.57 -10.58 5.60
CA GLU A 88 -17.68 -9.80 5.03
C GLU A 88 -19.04 -10.27 5.56
N ARG A 89 -19.31 -11.58 5.58
CA ARG A 89 -20.53 -12.16 6.16
C ARG A 89 -20.73 -11.77 7.63
N ARG A 90 -19.63 -11.62 8.38
CA ARG A 90 -19.63 -11.19 9.78
C ARG A 90 -19.75 -9.68 9.96
N GLY A 91 -19.73 -8.91 8.88
CA GLY A 91 -19.74 -7.44 8.90
C GLY A 91 -18.42 -6.84 9.37
N LEU A 92 -17.30 -7.55 9.18
CA LEU A 92 -15.97 -7.02 9.50
C LEU A 92 -15.47 -6.15 8.35
N PRO A 93 -15.00 -4.92 8.63
CA PRO A 93 -14.50 -4.04 7.58
C PRO A 93 -13.22 -4.58 6.96
N ASN A 94 -13.09 -4.42 5.63
CA ASN A 94 -11.90 -4.76 4.86
C ASN A 94 -11.57 -3.64 3.87
N PHE A 95 -10.78 -2.67 4.31
CA PHE A 95 -10.31 -1.56 3.49
C PHE A 95 -8.97 -1.95 2.86
N LYS A 96 -8.98 -2.27 1.56
CA LYS A 96 -7.81 -2.82 0.86
C LYS A 96 -6.77 -1.76 0.52
N THR A 97 -7.21 -0.51 0.35
CA THR A 97 -6.32 0.60 -0.03
C THR A 97 -6.32 1.70 1.01
N THR A 98 -5.24 2.47 1.05
CA THR A 98 -5.11 3.63 1.94
C THR A 98 -6.25 4.64 1.74
N PRO A 99 -6.64 5.01 0.50
CA PRO A 99 -7.78 5.91 0.28
C PRO A 99 -9.13 5.37 0.78
N ASP A 100 -9.31 4.04 0.84
CA ASP A 100 -10.53 3.45 1.43
C ASP A 100 -10.55 3.56 2.97
N ALA A 101 -9.36 3.51 3.58
CA ALA A 101 -9.18 3.47 5.03
C ALA A 101 -9.12 4.87 5.68
N LEU A 102 -8.54 5.87 5.01
CA LEU A 102 -8.35 7.21 5.59
C LEU A 102 -9.67 7.91 5.98
N PRO A 103 -10.75 7.90 5.17
CA PRO A 103 -12.04 8.49 5.55
C PRO A 103 -12.65 7.91 6.81
N GLN A 104 -12.27 6.69 7.20
CA GLN A 104 -12.78 6.08 8.42
C GLN A 104 -12.36 6.89 9.65
N MET A 105 -11.23 7.60 9.61
CA MET A 105 -10.75 8.41 10.74
C MET A 105 -11.75 9.52 11.14
N ILE A 106 -12.43 10.12 10.16
CA ILE A 106 -13.32 11.27 10.35
C ILE A 106 -14.80 10.88 10.43
N LYS A 107 -15.09 9.59 10.61
CA LYS A 107 -16.47 9.16 10.86
C LYS A 107 -16.97 9.73 12.20
N PRO A 108 -18.24 10.16 12.30
CA PRO A 108 -18.78 10.76 13.51
C PRO A 108 -18.55 9.92 14.77
N GLU A 109 -18.74 8.59 14.67
CA GLU A 109 -18.51 7.67 15.79
C GLU A 109 -17.05 7.63 16.26
N ASN A 110 -16.09 7.79 15.36
CA ASN A 110 -14.66 7.77 15.69
C ASN A 110 -14.20 9.11 16.26
N ILE A 111 -14.80 10.22 15.80
CA ILE A 111 -14.59 11.55 16.41
C ILE A 111 -15.16 11.58 17.82
N GLU A 112 -16.38 11.05 18.02
CA GLU A 112 -17.02 10.96 19.33
C GLU A 112 -16.21 10.08 20.30
N PHE A 113 -15.73 8.93 19.82
CA PHE A 113 -14.85 8.02 20.57
C PHE A 113 -13.63 8.75 21.17
N PHE A 114 -12.90 9.54 20.38
CA PHE A 114 -11.77 10.29 20.91
C PHE A 114 -12.20 11.47 21.81
N SER A 115 -13.29 12.14 21.44
CA SER A 115 -13.76 13.34 22.15
C SER A 115 -14.26 13.00 23.56
N LYS A 116 -14.94 11.86 23.72
CA LYS A 116 -15.43 11.35 25.02
C LYS A 116 -14.33 11.27 26.08
N TYR A 117 -13.13 10.87 25.68
CA TYR A 117 -11.98 10.70 26.58
C TYR A 117 -11.00 11.88 26.58
N GLY A 118 -11.31 12.96 25.85
CA GLY A 118 -10.43 14.13 25.73
C GLY A 118 -9.08 13.80 25.10
N VAL A 119 -9.02 12.76 24.26
CA VAL A 119 -7.79 12.30 23.61
C VAL A 119 -7.51 13.10 22.35
N LEU A 120 -8.54 13.33 21.53
CA LEU A 120 -8.54 14.24 20.39
C LEU A 120 -9.92 14.90 20.29
N ASN A 121 -9.96 16.14 19.83
CA ASN A 121 -11.20 16.80 19.40
C ASN A 121 -11.40 16.66 17.88
N GLU A 122 -12.58 17.04 17.41
CA GLU A 122 -12.97 17.00 15.98
C GLU A 122 -11.94 17.65 15.05
N ALA A 123 -11.49 18.87 15.38
CA ALA A 123 -10.51 19.58 14.56
C ALA A 123 -9.16 18.84 14.49
N GLU A 124 -8.73 18.21 15.58
CA GLU A 124 -7.50 17.41 15.60
C GLU A 124 -7.63 16.12 14.80
N VAL A 125 -8.79 15.45 14.82
CA VAL A 125 -9.05 14.26 14.02
C VAL A 125 -9.04 14.60 12.52
N HIS A 126 -9.72 15.68 12.12
CA HIS A 126 -9.70 16.18 10.75
C HIS A 126 -8.30 16.58 10.29
N ALA A 127 -7.54 17.30 11.12
CA ALA A 127 -6.17 17.68 10.79
C ALA A 127 -5.26 16.45 10.57
N ARG A 128 -5.43 15.40 11.39
CA ARG A 128 -4.70 14.14 11.22
C ARG A 128 -5.09 13.40 9.95
N TYR A 129 -6.37 13.40 9.58
CA TYR A 129 -6.84 12.83 8.33
C TYR A 129 -6.21 13.55 7.13
N VAL A 130 -6.33 14.88 7.06
CA VAL A 130 -5.76 15.69 5.97
C VAL A 130 -4.25 15.47 5.87
N SER A 131 -3.52 15.53 7.00
CA SER A 131 -2.07 15.32 7.00
C SER A 131 -1.66 13.94 6.49
N LYS A 132 -2.45 12.88 6.76
CA LYS A 132 -2.17 11.53 6.26
C LYS A 132 -2.51 11.37 4.78
N ALA A 133 -3.60 11.98 4.32
CA ALA A 133 -3.97 12.02 2.91
C ALA A 133 -2.90 12.74 2.08
N GLU A 134 -2.46 13.93 2.52
CA GLU A 134 -1.36 14.68 1.91
C GLU A 134 -0.06 13.87 1.88
N GLN A 135 0.28 13.18 2.98
CA GLN A 135 1.49 12.35 3.03
C GLN A 135 1.44 11.22 2.00
N TYR A 136 0.28 10.57 1.85
CA TYR A 136 0.07 9.51 0.86
C TYR A 136 0.24 10.04 -0.57
N ALA A 137 -0.51 11.09 -0.93
CA ALA A 137 -0.46 11.71 -2.26
C ALA A 137 0.95 12.20 -2.61
N LYS A 138 1.61 12.88 -1.65
CA LYS A 138 2.95 13.42 -1.86
C LYS A 138 4.02 12.35 -2.03
N LEU A 139 3.91 11.22 -1.30
CA LEU A 139 4.83 10.10 -1.49
C LEU A 139 4.70 9.52 -2.89
N LEU A 140 3.47 9.23 -3.34
CA LEU A 140 3.23 8.71 -4.68
C LEU A 140 3.64 9.67 -5.79
N ASN A 141 3.43 10.98 -5.61
CA ASN A 141 3.96 11.99 -6.52
C ASN A 141 5.48 11.91 -6.65
N ILE A 142 6.20 11.76 -5.53
CA ILE A 142 7.68 11.65 -5.53
C ILE A 142 8.10 10.37 -6.26
N GLU A 143 7.43 9.25 -5.98
CA GLU A 143 7.71 7.97 -6.63
C GLU A 143 7.45 8.03 -8.14
N ALA A 144 6.30 8.54 -8.57
CA ALA A 144 5.96 8.71 -9.98
C ALA A 144 6.97 9.60 -10.73
N ASN A 145 7.33 10.76 -10.17
CA ASN A 145 8.35 11.63 -10.76
C ASN A 145 9.73 10.96 -10.83
N THR A 146 10.07 10.16 -9.81
CA THR A 146 11.34 9.41 -9.78
C THR A 146 11.35 8.34 -10.87
N MET A 147 10.26 7.60 -11.05
CA MET A 147 10.12 6.60 -12.12
C MET A 147 10.25 7.24 -13.51
N VAL A 148 9.59 8.37 -13.73
CA VAL A 148 9.71 9.17 -14.97
C VAL A 148 11.15 9.62 -15.22
N ASP A 149 11.82 10.16 -14.19
CA ASP A 149 13.21 10.62 -14.31
C ASP A 149 14.16 9.47 -14.64
N MET A 150 14.04 8.34 -13.95
CA MET A 150 14.81 7.13 -14.23
C MET A 150 14.54 6.60 -15.64
N ALA A 151 13.28 6.52 -16.07
CA ALA A 151 12.91 6.08 -17.41
C ALA A 151 13.56 6.95 -18.49
N LYS A 152 13.47 8.28 -18.36
CA LYS A 152 13.99 9.23 -19.35
C LYS A 152 15.52 9.33 -19.35
N ARG A 153 16.15 9.25 -18.18
CA ARG A 153 17.57 9.58 -18.02
C ARG A 153 18.48 8.37 -17.91
N MET A 154 17.95 7.21 -17.53
CA MET A 154 18.72 5.99 -17.33
C MET A 154 18.32 4.93 -18.34
N TYR A 155 17.05 4.50 -18.32
CA TYR A 155 16.60 3.35 -19.11
C TYR A 155 16.54 3.64 -20.62
N LEU A 156 15.78 4.66 -21.05
CA LEU A 156 15.64 4.98 -22.47
C LEU A 156 17.00 5.19 -23.18
N PRO A 157 17.96 5.95 -22.61
CA PRO A 157 19.29 6.08 -23.20
C PRO A 157 20.04 4.76 -23.31
N ALA A 158 20.06 3.95 -22.24
CA ALA A 158 20.74 2.66 -22.21
C ALA A 158 20.19 1.68 -23.26
N ILE A 159 18.85 1.55 -23.32
CA ILE A 159 18.17 0.66 -24.27
C ILE A 159 18.42 1.14 -25.70
N SER A 160 18.36 2.46 -25.94
CA SER A 160 18.62 3.05 -27.25
C SER A 160 20.07 2.86 -27.71
N GLU A 161 21.03 2.94 -26.80
CA GLU A 161 22.45 2.70 -27.09
C GLU A 161 22.69 1.24 -27.49
N TYR A 162 22.12 0.30 -26.73
CA TYR A 162 22.19 -1.12 -27.06
C TYR A 162 21.53 -1.42 -28.41
N SER A 163 20.30 -0.93 -28.63
CA SER A 163 19.58 -1.07 -29.90
C SER A 163 20.39 -0.55 -31.09
N SER A 164 21.03 0.63 -30.94
CA SER A 164 21.89 1.22 -31.96
C SER A 164 23.13 0.36 -32.27
N SER A 165 23.75 -0.24 -31.25
CA SER A 165 24.90 -1.14 -31.40
C SER A 165 24.54 -2.39 -32.22
N ILE A 166 23.40 -3.01 -31.93
CA ILE A 166 22.91 -4.19 -32.67
C ILE A 166 22.50 -3.80 -34.09
N ALA A 167 21.82 -2.68 -34.28
CA ALA A 167 21.43 -2.17 -35.59
C ALA A 167 22.65 -1.90 -36.50
N GLY A 168 23.72 -1.32 -35.96
CA GLY A 168 24.99 -1.13 -36.67
C GLY A 168 25.64 -2.45 -37.10
N SER A 169 25.55 -3.48 -36.25
CA SER A 169 26.00 -4.84 -36.58
C SER A 169 25.17 -5.47 -37.71
N VAL A 170 23.85 -5.28 -37.70
CA VAL A 170 22.95 -5.74 -38.77
C VAL A 170 23.29 -5.08 -40.10
N ALA A 171 23.50 -3.75 -40.11
CA ALA A 171 23.86 -3.01 -41.32
C ALA A 171 25.18 -3.50 -41.91
N THR A 172 26.21 -3.65 -41.07
CA THR A 172 27.54 -4.13 -41.49
C THR A 172 27.48 -5.54 -42.08
N LYS A 173 26.71 -6.45 -41.47
CA LYS A 173 26.51 -7.81 -41.99
C LYS A 173 25.79 -7.81 -43.34
N ALA A 174 24.80 -6.93 -43.51
CA ALA A 174 24.07 -6.79 -44.77
C ALA A 174 24.97 -6.33 -45.93
N GLU A 175 25.92 -5.43 -45.68
CA GLU A 175 26.91 -5.00 -46.69
C GLU A 175 27.80 -6.16 -47.18
N LEU A 176 28.04 -7.15 -46.31
CA LEU A 176 28.77 -8.38 -46.64
C LEU A 176 27.87 -9.46 -47.27
N GLY A 177 26.58 -9.19 -47.48
CA GLY A 177 25.60 -10.15 -47.98
C GLY A 177 25.21 -11.22 -46.96
N ILE A 178 25.44 -10.98 -45.66
CA ILE A 178 25.10 -11.90 -44.57
C ILE A 178 23.73 -11.51 -44.01
N GLU A 179 22.81 -12.47 -43.94
CA GLU A 179 21.51 -12.28 -43.31
C GLU A 179 21.60 -12.44 -41.79
N ALA A 180 21.32 -11.35 -41.07
CA ALA A 180 21.35 -11.27 -39.60
C ALA A 180 19.92 -11.32 -39.03
N ARG A 181 19.24 -12.46 -39.18
CA ARG A 181 17.82 -12.59 -38.80
C ARG A 181 17.57 -12.33 -37.32
N ALA A 182 18.34 -12.98 -36.43
CA ALA A 182 18.13 -12.89 -34.98
C ALA A 182 18.33 -11.45 -34.48
N GLU A 183 19.37 -10.77 -34.96
CA GLU A 183 19.66 -9.39 -34.58
C GLU A 183 18.61 -8.40 -35.12
N ARG A 184 18.03 -8.66 -36.29
CA ARG A 184 16.91 -7.85 -36.81
C ARG A 184 15.66 -7.98 -35.95
N GLU A 185 15.31 -9.20 -35.55
CA GLU A 185 14.18 -9.45 -34.65
C GLU A 185 14.41 -8.74 -33.31
N LEU A 186 15.61 -8.86 -32.72
CA LEU A 186 15.98 -8.18 -31.47
C LEU A 186 15.92 -6.65 -31.58
N VAL A 187 16.43 -6.04 -32.65
CA VAL A 187 16.34 -4.59 -32.85
C VAL A 187 14.88 -4.15 -32.93
N SER A 188 14.02 -4.90 -33.62
CA SER A 188 12.60 -4.59 -33.71
C SER A 188 11.92 -4.64 -32.34
N GLU A 189 12.28 -5.61 -31.51
CA GLU A 189 11.76 -5.76 -30.15
C GLU A 189 12.22 -4.60 -29.24
N LEU A 190 13.52 -4.27 -29.28
CA LEU A 190 14.09 -3.14 -28.55
C LEU A 190 13.47 -1.80 -28.96
N THR A 191 13.26 -1.57 -30.26
CA THR A 191 12.57 -0.36 -30.74
C THR A 191 11.13 -0.30 -30.25
N GLY A 192 10.40 -1.41 -30.31
CA GLY A 192 9.04 -1.48 -29.77
C GLY A 192 8.98 -1.18 -28.28
N GLY A 193 9.93 -1.71 -27.49
CA GLY A 193 10.03 -1.41 -26.06
C GLY A 193 10.41 0.05 -25.75
N ILE A 194 11.30 0.66 -26.55
CA ILE A 194 11.62 2.09 -26.45
C ILE A 194 10.35 2.93 -26.66
N ASP A 195 9.58 2.64 -27.69
CA ASP A 195 8.34 3.36 -28.00
C ASP A 195 7.31 3.17 -26.87
N ALA A 196 7.15 1.95 -26.37
CA ALA A 196 6.23 1.65 -25.27
C ALA A 196 6.61 2.38 -23.97
N ILE A 197 7.90 2.42 -23.61
CA ILE A 197 8.38 3.16 -22.43
C ILE A 197 8.17 4.67 -22.64
N TYR A 198 8.43 5.20 -23.84
CA TYR A 198 8.23 6.61 -24.16
C TYR A 198 6.76 7.03 -23.98
N ASP A 199 5.83 6.23 -24.51
CA ASP A 199 4.39 6.50 -24.38
C ASP A 199 3.92 6.35 -22.93
N ALA A 200 4.38 5.34 -22.20
CA ALA A 200 4.06 5.13 -20.79
C ALA A 200 4.58 6.26 -19.89
N VAL A 201 5.76 6.81 -20.19
CA VAL A 201 6.30 8.00 -19.51
C VAL A 201 5.37 9.20 -19.72
N ALA A 202 4.94 9.45 -20.96
CA ALA A 202 4.06 10.59 -21.25
C ALA A 202 2.69 10.47 -20.55
N ASP A 203 2.11 9.26 -20.54
CA ASP A 203 0.86 8.96 -19.84
C ASP A 203 0.98 9.16 -18.32
N LEU A 204 2.06 8.63 -17.70
CA LEU A 204 2.31 8.80 -16.28
C LEU A 204 2.55 10.27 -15.91
N GLU A 205 3.32 11.03 -16.70
CA GLU A 205 3.53 12.47 -16.49
C GLU A 205 2.19 13.23 -16.51
N SER A 206 1.31 12.94 -17.47
CA SER A 206 -0.01 13.56 -17.57
C SER A 206 -0.88 13.24 -16.34
N LYS A 207 -1.06 11.95 -16.04
CA LYS A 207 -1.93 11.51 -14.92
C LYS A 207 -1.43 11.99 -13.57
N ASN A 208 -0.11 12.00 -13.37
CA ASN A 208 0.48 12.51 -12.13
C ASN A 208 0.29 14.04 -12.00
N SER A 209 0.36 14.78 -13.11
CA SER A 209 0.04 16.21 -13.11
C SER A 209 -1.43 16.46 -12.76
N ASP A 210 -2.35 15.73 -13.40
CA ASP A 210 -3.79 15.87 -13.18
C ASP A 210 -4.16 15.54 -11.73
N ALA A 211 -3.60 14.47 -11.15
CA ALA A 211 -3.84 14.09 -9.76
C ALA A 211 -3.35 15.15 -8.77
N ARG A 212 -2.16 15.72 -9.00
CA ARG A 212 -1.55 16.73 -8.11
C ARG A 212 -2.32 18.05 -8.07
N ASP A 213 -3.09 18.37 -9.10
CA ASP A 213 -3.85 19.61 -9.18
C ASP A 213 -5.22 19.52 -8.47
N ILE A 214 -5.56 18.37 -7.87
CA ILE A 214 -6.79 18.16 -7.08
C ILE A 214 -6.61 18.73 -5.67
N GLU A 215 -7.57 19.55 -5.23
CA GLU A 215 -7.53 20.20 -3.90
C GLU A 215 -8.17 19.36 -2.79
N ASP A 216 -9.20 18.55 -3.10
CA ASP A 216 -9.84 17.72 -2.09
C ASP A 216 -8.95 16.53 -1.72
N PRO A 217 -8.61 16.33 -0.43
CA PRO A 217 -7.67 15.28 -0.04
C PRO A 217 -8.13 13.86 -0.38
N GLN A 218 -9.44 13.59 -0.36
CA GLN A 218 -9.97 12.28 -0.71
C GLN A 218 -9.89 12.05 -2.21
N GLU A 219 -10.36 13.02 -2.99
CA GLU A 219 -10.33 12.93 -4.46
C GLU A 219 -8.89 12.83 -4.98
N GLU A 220 -7.94 13.55 -4.37
CA GLU A 220 -6.51 13.44 -4.71
C GLU A 220 -6.02 12.00 -4.44
N CYS A 221 -6.28 11.47 -3.24
CA CYS A 221 -5.91 10.10 -2.88
C CYS A 221 -6.52 9.05 -3.83
N ASP A 222 -7.78 9.21 -4.21
CA ASP A 222 -8.49 8.35 -5.15
C ASP A 222 -7.87 8.45 -6.56
N ALA A 223 -7.53 9.65 -7.04
CA ALA A 223 -6.87 9.84 -8.33
C ALA A 223 -5.49 9.15 -8.39
N TYR A 224 -4.71 9.22 -7.32
CA TYR A 224 -3.45 8.46 -7.24
C TYR A 224 -3.68 6.95 -7.29
N ARG A 225 -4.67 6.43 -6.54
CA ARG A 225 -5.02 4.99 -6.55
C ARG A 225 -5.49 4.51 -7.92
N ASP A 226 -6.39 5.26 -8.55
CA ASP A 226 -7.14 4.80 -9.72
C ASP A 226 -6.45 5.12 -11.05
N SER A 227 -5.59 6.14 -11.08
CA SER A 227 -4.95 6.61 -12.31
C SER A 227 -3.43 6.53 -12.27
N VAL A 228 -2.78 7.05 -11.23
CA VAL A 228 -1.32 7.16 -11.18
C VAL A 228 -0.66 5.81 -10.91
N ILE A 229 -1.10 5.06 -9.89
CA ILE A 229 -0.54 3.73 -9.59
C ILE A 229 -0.64 2.78 -10.80
N PRO A 230 -1.80 2.64 -11.48
CA PRO A 230 -1.87 1.81 -12.69
C PRO A 230 -0.92 2.27 -13.80
N ALA A 231 -0.69 3.58 -13.97
CA ALA A 231 0.27 4.09 -14.95
C ALA A 231 1.72 3.81 -14.54
N MET A 232 2.04 3.86 -13.25
CA MET A 232 3.33 3.42 -12.71
C MET A 232 3.57 1.93 -13.01
N ASP A 233 2.57 1.07 -12.81
CA ASP A 233 2.66 -0.36 -13.10
C ASP A 233 2.89 -0.64 -14.60
N ILE A 234 2.23 0.10 -15.49
CA ILE A 234 2.43 0.00 -16.94
C ILE A 234 3.86 0.38 -17.32
N LEU A 235 4.36 1.53 -16.84
CA LEU A 235 5.73 1.97 -17.11
C LEU A 235 6.75 0.95 -16.59
N ARG A 236 6.53 0.45 -15.37
CA ARG A 236 7.39 -0.59 -14.78
C ARG A 236 7.41 -1.84 -15.65
N ALA A 237 6.25 -2.37 -16.04
CA ALA A 237 6.18 -3.58 -16.86
C ALA A 237 6.94 -3.42 -18.19
N ALA A 238 6.79 -2.27 -18.86
CA ALA A 238 7.51 -1.98 -20.10
C ALA A 238 9.04 -1.92 -19.92
N VAL A 239 9.52 -1.39 -18.79
CA VAL A 239 10.96 -1.39 -18.46
C VAL A 239 11.45 -2.80 -18.08
N ASP A 240 10.71 -3.51 -17.24
CA ASP A 240 11.06 -4.86 -16.77
C ASP A 240 11.17 -5.85 -17.94
N GLU A 241 10.34 -5.71 -18.99
CA GLU A 241 10.45 -6.50 -20.23
C GLU A 241 11.80 -6.28 -20.93
N MET A 242 12.29 -5.04 -20.96
CA MET A 242 13.57 -4.69 -21.60
C MET A 242 14.78 -5.24 -20.83
N GLU A 243 14.70 -5.41 -19.51
CA GLU A 243 15.77 -6.01 -18.70
C GLU A 243 16.16 -7.41 -19.23
N THR A 244 15.19 -8.15 -19.77
CA THR A 244 15.40 -9.54 -20.21
C THR A 244 16.14 -9.68 -21.54
N ILE A 245 16.17 -8.63 -22.35
CA ILE A 245 16.73 -8.64 -23.72
C ILE A 245 17.89 -7.66 -23.92
N VAL A 246 18.05 -6.68 -23.03
CA VAL A 246 19.21 -5.78 -23.02
C VAL A 246 20.39 -6.47 -22.35
N ALA A 247 21.58 -6.32 -22.94
CA ALA A 247 22.79 -6.89 -22.35
C ALA A 247 23.14 -6.20 -21.01
N ASP A 248 23.61 -6.99 -20.05
CA ASP A 248 23.96 -6.55 -18.68
C ASP A 248 24.91 -5.33 -18.66
N ASP A 249 25.91 -5.32 -19.54
CA ASP A 249 26.88 -4.21 -19.67
C ASP A 249 26.23 -2.86 -20.03
N TYR A 250 25.02 -2.88 -20.63
CA TYR A 250 24.26 -1.68 -20.98
C TYR A 250 23.18 -1.35 -19.94
N TRP A 251 22.81 -2.27 -19.06
CA TRP A 251 21.71 -2.07 -18.13
C TRP A 251 22.11 -1.07 -17.02
N PRO A 252 21.32 0.00 -16.78
CA PRO A 252 21.81 1.14 -16.01
C PRO A 252 21.68 0.99 -14.49
N VAL A 253 21.07 -0.11 -14.00
CA VAL A 253 20.81 -0.35 -12.58
C VAL A 253 21.13 -1.78 -12.18
N PRO A 254 21.42 -2.05 -10.89
CA PRO A 254 21.59 -3.42 -10.43
C PRO A 254 20.30 -4.24 -10.58
N SER A 255 20.43 -5.47 -11.06
CA SER A 255 19.32 -6.44 -11.07
C SER A 255 18.90 -6.80 -9.64
N TYR A 256 17.70 -7.38 -9.51
CA TYR A 256 17.25 -7.95 -8.24
C TYR A 256 18.20 -9.01 -7.68
N ASN A 257 18.85 -9.81 -8.53
CA ASN A 257 19.81 -10.81 -8.09
C ASN A 257 21.02 -10.17 -7.42
N SER A 258 21.54 -9.10 -8.02
CA SER A 258 22.68 -8.36 -7.48
C SER A 258 22.32 -7.66 -6.15
N MET A 259 21.13 -7.08 -6.05
CA MET A 259 20.67 -6.43 -4.81
C MET A 259 20.40 -7.42 -3.67
N LEU A 260 19.82 -8.59 -3.96
CA LEU A 260 19.36 -9.54 -2.94
C LEU A 260 20.43 -10.55 -2.54
N PHE A 261 21.29 -10.97 -3.47
CA PHE A 261 22.22 -12.08 -3.26
C PHE A 261 23.69 -11.70 -3.41
N TRP A 262 24.00 -10.46 -3.81
CA TRP A 262 25.38 -10.00 -4.06
C TRP A 262 26.16 -10.92 -5.01
N VAL A 263 25.44 -11.54 -5.95
CA VAL A 263 25.99 -12.39 -7.02
C VAL A 263 25.96 -11.62 -8.34
#